data_AF-A0A9W5K8W8-F1
#
_entry.id   AF-A0A9W5K8W8-F1
#
_cell.length_a   1.000
_cell.length_b   1.000
_cell.length_c   1.000
_cell.angle_alpha   90.00
_cell.angle_beta   90.00
_cell.angle_gamma   90.00
#
_symmetry.space_group_name_H-M   'P 1'
#
loop_
_entity.id
_entity.type
_entity.pdbx_description
1 polymer ?
#
loop_
_entity_poly.entity_id
_entity_poly.type
_entity_poly.pdbx_seq_one_letter_code
_entity_poly.pdbx_strand_id
1 'polypeptide(L)' 'MGYIEELRKVVGSRPLNLLGVAVAVFNEQGQIKETFLKAFFLFHFCM' A
#
# COMPACT_ATOMS: atom_id res chain seq x y z
N MET A 1 -1.49 -11.95 -13.97
CA MET A 1 -1.21 -12.50 -12.64
C MET A 1 -0.47 -11.45 -11.82
N GLY A 2 -1.23 -10.69 -11.03
CA GLY A 2 -0.69 -9.65 -10.16
C GLY A 2 -0.36 -10.17 -8.76
N TYR A 3 0.48 -9.45 -8.01
CA TYR A 3 0.95 -9.87 -6.67
C TYR A 3 -0.19 -10.24 -5.70
N ILE A 4 -1.27 -9.44 -5.65
CA ILE A 4 -2.42 -9.70 -4.76
C ILE A 4 -3.15 -11.00 -5.14
N GLU A 5 -3.23 -11.30 -6.43
CA GLU A 5 -3.90 -12.47 -6.95
C GLU A 5 -3.14 -13.75 -6.56
N GLU A 6 -1.81 -13.73 -6.62
CA GLU A 6 -0.96 -14.82 -6.13
C GLU A 6 -1.04 -14.95 -4.60
N LEU A 7 -1.07 -13.83 -3.86
CA LEU A 7 -1.20 -13.85 -2.40
C LEU A 7 -2.55 -14.47 -1.95
N ARG A 8 -3.64 -14.20 -2.69
CA ARG A 8 -4.97 -14.76 -2.42
C ARG A 8 -5.03 -16.27 -2.63
N LYS A 9 -4.23 -16.85 -3.53
CA LYS A 9 -4.15 -18.31 -3.70
C LYS A 9 -3.56 -19.00 -2.46
N VAL A 10 -2.63 -18.34 -1.77
CA VAL A 10 -1.96 -18.90 -0.58
C VAL A 10 -2.75 -18.62 0.70
N VAL A 11 -3.25 -17.39 0.88
CA VAL A 11 -3.89 -16.95 2.13
C VAL A 11 -5.41 -17.17 2.14
N GLY A 12 -6.02 -17.39 0.97
CA GLY A 12 -7.46 -17.57 0.80
C GLY A 12 -8.25 -16.31 1.15
N SER A 13 -9.42 -16.51 1.76
CA SER A 13 -10.35 -15.44 2.14
C SER A 13 -9.97 -14.72 3.44
N ARG A 14 -8.84 -15.06 4.07
CA ARG A 14 -8.41 -14.40 5.32
C ARG A 14 -8.09 -12.92 5.05
N PRO A 15 -8.26 -12.03 6.06
CA PRO A 15 -7.87 -10.65 5.93
C PRO A 15 -6.39 -10.52 5.56
N LEU A 16 -6.09 -9.59 4.65
CA LEU A 16 -4.72 -9.26 4.27
C LEU A 16 -4.37 -7.90 4.84
N ASN A 17 -3.27 -7.81 5.60
CA ASN A 17 -2.73 -6.52 6.01
C ASN A 17 -1.91 -5.94 4.85
N LEU A 18 -2.40 -4.85 4.26
CA LEU A 18 -1.75 -4.21 3.13
C LEU A 18 -0.99 -2.96 3.57
N LEU A 19 0.35 -2.99 3.46
CA LEU A 19 1.18 -1.84 3.81
C LEU A 19 1.56 -1.05 2.55
N GLY A 20 1.44 0.26 2.63
CA GLY A 20 1.83 1.17 1.56
C GLY A 20 2.35 2.49 2.10
N VAL A 21 3.05 3.23 1.24
CA VAL A 21 3.55 4.58 1.54
C VAL A 21 2.74 5.58 0.73
N ALA A 22 2.25 6.61 1.43
CA ALA A 22 1.62 7.77 0.81
C ALA A 22 2.54 8.98 0.95
N VAL A 23 2.75 9.71 -0.14
CA VAL A 23 3.51 10.96 -0.18
C VAL A 23 2.60 12.06 -0.69
N ALA A 24 2.53 13.18 0.03
CA ALA A 24 1.82 14.37 -0.40
C ALA A 24 2.82 15.52 -0.62
N VAL A 25 2.71 16.20 -1.76
CA VAL A 25 3.49 17.39 -2.11
C VAL A 25 2.58 18.59 -1.93
N PHE A 26 3.03 19.56 -1.14
CA PHE A 26 2.31 20.82 -0.90
C PHE A 26 2.98 21.97 -1.65
N ASN A 27 2.19 22.97 -2.08
CA ASN A 27 2.71 24.22 -2.61
C ASN A 27 3.02 25.23 -1.48
N GLU A 28 3.53 26.41 -1.85
CA GLU A 28 3.89 27.47 -0.89
C GLU A 28 2.70 28.01 -0.08
N GLN A 29 1.47 27.86 -0.58
CA GLN A 29 0.26 28.24 0.14
C GLN A 29 -0.25 27.12 1.07
N GLY A 30 0.46 25.99 1.18
CA GLY A 30 0.06 24.84 1.98
C GLY A 30 -1.06 24.01 1.34
N GLN A 31 -1.34 24.18 0.04
CA GLN A 31 -2.31 23.38 -0.69
C GLN A 31 -1.68 22.11 -1.23
N ILE A 32 -2.44 21.02 -1.26
CA ILE A 32 -2.00 19.76 -1.88
C ILE A 32 -1.82 20.00 -3.38
N LYS A 33 -0.58 19.91 -3.84
CA LYS A 33 -0.20 20.00 -5.25
C LYS A 33 -0.27 18.64 -5.93
N GLU A 34 0.22 17.61 -5.26
CA GLU A 34 0.27 16.24 -5.81
C GLU A 34 0.22 15.21 -4.67
N THR A 35 -0.38 14.05 -4.93
CA THR A 35 -0.30 12.91 -4.00
C THR A 35 0.09 11.65 -4.75
N PHE A 36 1.01 10.90 -4.15
CA PHE A 36 1.46 9.59 -4.62
C PHE A 36 1.10 8.55 -3.58
N LEU A 37 0.33 7.55 -4.01
CA LEU A 37 0.13 6.35 -3.21
C LEU A 37 0.90 5.22 -3.86
N LYS A 38 2.02 4.82 -3.23
CA LYS A 38 2.77 3.64 -3.65
C LYS A 38 2.57 2.56 -2.60
N ALA A 39 1.73 1.59 -2.93
CA ALA A 39 1.56 0.39 -2.12
C ALA A 39 2.84 -0.47 -2.21
N PHE A 40 3.87 -0.12 -1.43
CA PHE A 40 5.07 -0.93 -1.26
C PHE A 40 4.98 -1.65 0.08
N PHE A 41 4.78 -2.96 0.02
CA PHE A 41 4.53 -3.80 1.18
C PHE A 41 5.84 -4.14 1.88
N LEU A 42 5.97 -3.71 3.12
CA LEU A 42 6.94 -4.26 4.07
C LEU A 42 6.18 -5.16 5.05
N PHE A 43 6.36 -6.46 4.89
CA PHE A 43 6.22 -7.57 5.85
C PHE A 43 5.25 -7.47 7.04
N HIS A 44 4.38 -8.48 7.16
CA HIS A 44 3.94 -8.98 8.47
C HIS A 44 4.05 -10.51 8.51
N PHE A 45 5.27 -11.01 8.77
CA PHE A 45 5.56 -12.37 9.25
C PHE A 45 5.93 -12.31 10.75
N CYS A 46 5.20 -11.51 11.54
CA CYS A 46 5.41 -11.44 12.98
C CYS A 46 4.06 -11.45 13.70
N MET A 47 3.37 -12.58 13.62
CA MET A 47 2.42 -13.11 14.62
C MET A 47 2.08 -14.56 14.26
#